data_AF-A0A1G7F3V2-F1
#
_entry.id   AF-A0A1G7F3V2-F1
#
_cell.length_a   1.000
_cell.length_b   1.000
_cell.length_c   1.000
_cell.angle_alpha   90.00
_cell.angle_beta   90.00
_cell.angle_gamma   90.00
#
_symmetry.space_group_name_H-M   'P 1'
#
loop_
_entity.id
_entity.type
_entity.pdbx_description
1 polymer ?
#
loop_
_entity_poly.entity_id
_entity_poly.type
_entity_poly.pdbx_seq_one_letter_code
_entity_poly.pdbx_strand_id
1 'polypeptide(L)'
;MKIRRFLVLLSLLLCGACQVSPPLPPAVVDEAEVLSPSARQRLCQQARLLLQQQRIALQVWILPQAVDDLDRLAADQLSRLRLGEQTGGARGLLLVFDPQRQQVRLEVGYDLEALLTDLFIGRIEREQMAPFYAAGRLAEGIEATVELVVGAVLAQEDALPDRPAVRNGTTLSGGGGARLALEGAAARPEETLDVADLARYQPQPTPLESLALYLEVLRARIKAPQLPLYSPSSRDFFASWLVTDAQQANAQALLEAHWAEAEVRTGTVQHEQLAVIRFPVTRRGCAPYLLRRVAAGWQLDFAAMHQLLGFNHNNQWFMRRQDHAFMFAFRDWRFDRQGFPHAAP
;
A
#
# COMPACT_ATOMS: atom_id res chain seq x y z
N MET A 1 -22.12 49.68 -67.72
CA MET A 1 -23.32 49.09 -67.07
C MET A 1 -22.94 47.74 -66.45
N LYS A 2 -23.14 47.58 -65.12
CA LYS A 2 -23.54 46.33 -64.40
C LYS A 2 -22.62 45.08 -64.61
N ILE A 3 -21.86 44.56 -63.63
CA ILE A 3 -22.23 43.90 -62.35
C ILE A 3 -20.89 43.69 -61.58
N ARG A 4 -20.61 44.32 -60.43
CA ARG A 4 -20.95 43.97 -59.03
C ARG A 4 -20.62 42.53 -58.58
N ARG A 5 -19.61 42.46 -57.70
CA ARG A 5 -19.48 41.56 -56.52
C ARG A 5 -19.20 40.08 -56.82
N PHE A 6 -17.94 39.67 -56.65
CA PHE A 6 -17.62 38.30 -56.24
C PHE A 6 -16.98 38.35 -54.85
N LEU A 7 -17.54 37.55 -53.96
CA LEU A 7 -17.38 37.57 -52.51
C LEU A 7 -15.95 37.24 -52.08
N VAL A 8 -15.46 38.06 -51.15
CA VAL A 8 -14.47 37.74 -50.13
C VAL A 8 -15.15 36.91 -49.02
N LEU A 9 -14.35 36.11 -48.31
CA LEU A 9 -14.65 35.27 -47.13
C LEU A 9 -15.05 33.81 -47.40
N LEU A 10 -14.03 32.98 -47.62
CA LEU A 10 -13.99 31.58 -47.18
C LEU A 10 -12.92 31.43 -46.11
N SER A 11 -13.15 32.04 -44.94
CA SER A 11 -12.27 31.87 -43.78
C SER A 11 -13.09 32.10 -42.52
N LEU A 12 -13.72 31.05 -41.98
CA LEU A 12 -14.03 30.83 -40.56
C LEU A 12 -14.85 29.52 -40.47
N LEU A 13 -14.76 28.85 -39.31
CA LEU A 13 -15.35 27.55 -38.96
C LEU A 13 -14.57 26.29 -39.38
N LEU A 14 -13.40 26.09 -38.77
CA LEU A 14 -13.21 24.84 -38.01
C LEU A 14 -13.00 25.20 -36.55
N CYS A 15 -14.11 25.29 -35.83
CA CYS A 15 -14.13 25.36 -34.38
C CYS A 15 -13.49 24.06 -33.85
N GLY A 16 -12.42 24.17 -33.07
CA GLY A 16 -11.80 23.02 -32.41
C GLY A 16 -12.83 22.29 -31.57
N ALA A 17 -13.11 21.04 -31.92
CA ALA A 17 -13.86 20.15 -31.06
C ALA A 17 -13.02 19.92 -29.79
N CYS A 18 -13.32 20.66 -28.73
CA CYS A 18 -12.97 20.24 -27.38
C CYS A 18 -13.65 18.89 -27.17
N GLN A 19 -12.89 17.80 -27.30
CA GLN A 19 -13.35 16.49 -26.89
C GLN A 19 -13.54 16.56 -25.37
N VAL A 20 -14.78 16.71 -24.94
CA VAL A 20 -15.15 16.57 -23.54
C VAL A 20 -15.03 15.09 -23.23
N SER A 21 -13.88 14.68 -22.69
CA SER A 21 -13.74 13.32 -22.14
C SER A 21 -14.87 13.10 -21.13
N PRO A 22 -15.52 11.91 -21.13
CA PRO A 22 -16.54 11.61 -20.15
C PRO A 22 -15.96 11.81 -18.73
N PRO A 23 -16.76 12.34 -17.79
CA PRO A 23 -16.28 12.53 -16.43
C PRO A 23 -15.82 11.19 -15.87
N LEU A 24 -14.65 11.18 -15.23
CA LEU A 24 -14.13 9.99 -14.59
C LEU A 24 -15.16 9.48 -13.57
N PRO A 25 -15.38 8.15 -13.49
CA PRO A 25 -16.24 7.60 -12.46
C PRO A 25 -15.73 8.01 -11.06
N PRO A 26 -16.63 8.24 -10.09
CA PRO A 26 -16.21 8.59 -8.74
C PRO A 26 -15.33 7.49 -8.15
N ALA A 27 -14.20 7.88 -7.55
CA ALA A 27 -13.26 6.94 -6.96
C ALA A 27 -13.81 6.23 -5.72
N VAL A 28 -14.77 6.82 -5.02
CA VAL A 28 -15.43 6.23 -3.85
C VAL A 28 -16.94 6.40 -3.97
N VAL A 29 -17.64 5.27 -4.02
CA VAL A 29 -19.08 5.14 -4.00
C VAL A 29 -19.45 4.40 -2.71
N ASP A 30 -19.87 5.14 -1.69
CA ASP A 30 -20.29 4.57 -0.40
C ASP A 30 -21.79 4.75 -0.24
N GLU A 31 -22.54 3.74 -0.67
CA GLU A 31 -24.01 3.74 -0.62
C GLU A 31 -24.54 3.23 0.73
N ALA A 32 -23.69 2.60 1.54
CA ALA A 32 -24.02 2.16 2.90
C ALA A 32 -23.75 3.22 3.97
N GLU A 33 -23.10 4.34 3.60
CA GLU A 33 -22.73 5.44 4.49
C GLU A 33 -21.86 5.00 5.68
N VAL A 34 -20.97 4.03 5.46
CA VAL A 34 -20.10 3.46 6.51
C VAL A 34 -18.77 4.20 6.65
N LEU A 35 -18.40 5.02 5.67
CA LEU A 35 -17.15 5.80 5.70
C LEU A 35 -17.38 7.19 6.28
N SER A 36 -16.53 7.59 7.23
CA SER A 36 -16.47 8.99 7.66
C SER A 36 -16.08 9.91 6.48
N PRO A 37 -16.46 11.20 6.51
CA PRO A 37 -16.04 12.17 5.50
C PRO A 37 -14.50 12.25 5.34
N SER A 38 -13.77 12.12 6.46
CA SER A 38 -12.31 12.11 6.45
C SER A 38 -11.72 10.90 5.73
N ALA A 39 -12.30 9.70 5.94
CA ALA A 39 -11.88 8.47 5.29
C ALA A 39 -12.15 8.54 3.78
N ARG A 40 -13.34 9.00 3.38
CA ARG A 40 -13.69 9.21 1.98
C ARG A 40 -12.72 10.17 1.29
N GLN A 41 -12.34 11.27 1.95
CA GLN A 41 -11.38 12.22 1.41
C GLN A 41 -9.99 11.59 1.20
N ARG A 42 -9.50 10.81 2.17
CA ARG A 42 -8.20 10.10 2.06
C ARG A 42 -8.20 9.09 0.92
N LEU A 43 -9.24 8.26 0.81
CA LEU A 43 -9.38 7.28 -0.28
C LEU A 43 -9.47 7.97 -1.66
N CYS A 44 -10.25 9.05 -1.79
CA CYS A 44 -10.30 9.84 -3.02
C CYS A 44 -8.94 10.48 -3.38
N GLN A 45 -8.14 10.87 -2.38
CA GLN A 45 -6.78 11.36 -2.61
C GLN A 45 -5.86 10.22 -3.07
N GLN A 46 -5.91 9.06 -2.41
CA GLN A 46 -5.12 7.89 -2.76
C GLN A 46 -5.41 7.43 -4.20
N ALA A 47 -6.69 7.33 -4.58
CA ALA A 47 -7.09 6.97 -5.94
C ALA A 47 -6.58 7.95 -7.00
N ARG A 48 -6.59 9.27 -6.71
CA ARG A 48 -6.03 10.29 -7.62
C ARG A 48 -4.53 10.12 -7.81
N LEU A 49 -3.79 9.92 -6.72
CA LEU A 49 -2.33 9.71 -6.77
C LEU A 49 -1.99 8.42 -7.54
N LEU A 50 -2.75 7.35 -7.29
CA LEU A 50 -2.57 6.08 -7.96
C LEU A 50 -2.77 6.20 -9.49
N LEU A 51 -3.82 6.92 -9.91
CA LEU A 51 -4.06 7.17 -11.34
C LEU A 51 -2.95 8.03 -11.96
N GLN A 52 -2.54 9.11 -11.30
CA GLN A 52 -1.55 10.04 -11.83
C GLN A 52 -0.15 9.44 -11.92
N GLN A 53 0.21 8.52 -11.02
CA GLN A 53 1.61 8.12 -10.82
C GLN A 53 1.87 6.65 -11.15
N GLN A 54 0.90 5.76 -10.91
CA GLN A 54 1.01 4.33 -11.27
C GLN A 54 0.26 3.97 -12.55
N ARG A 55 -0.48 4.94 -13.11
CA ARG A 55 -1.46 4.70 -14.18
C ARG A 55 -2.39 3.55 -13.80
N ILE A 56 -2.89 3.53 -12.56
CA ILE A 56 -3.88 2.55 -12.09
C ILE A 56 -5.13 3.30 -11.64
N ALA A 57 -6.27 2.91 -12.20
CA ALA A 57 -7.57 3.47 -11.90
C ALA A 57 -8.24 2.72 -10.74
N LEU A 58 -8.27 3.32 -9.54
CA LEU A 58 -8.95 2.74 -8.38
C LEU A 58 -10.40 3.24 -8.26
N GLN A 59 -11.33 2.30 -8.03
CA GLN A 59 -12.64 2.59 -7.46
C GLN A 59 -12.90 1.72 -6.22
N VAL A 60 -13.46 2.34 -5.18
CA VAL A 60 -14.03 1.69 -4.00
C VAL A 60 -15.55 1.80 -4.09
N TRP A 61 -16.24 0.67 -3.98
CA TRP A 61 -17.70 0.60 -4.01
C TRP A 61 -18.22 -0.18 -2.81
N ILE A 62 -18.97 0.49 -1.93
CA ILE A 62 -19.61 -0.10 -0.77
C ILE A 62 -21.10 -0.16 -1.02
N LEU A 63 -21.63 -1.39 -1.02
CA LEU A 63 -22.99 -1.71 -1.41
C LEU A 63 -24.00 -1.36 -0.30
N PRO A 64 -25.19 -0.82 -0.65
CA PRO A 64 -26.22 -0.48 0.34
C PRO A 64 -26.94 -1.73 0.87
N GLN A 65 -26.86 -2.84 0.14
CA GLN A 65 -27.55 -4.09 0.46
C GLN A 65 -26.76 -5.31 0.01
N ALA A 66 -27.10 -6.45 0.61
CA ALA A 66 -26.55 -7.75 0.28
C ALA A 66 -26.76 -8.12 -1.20
N VAL A 67 -25.78 -8.82 -1.78
CA VAL A 67 -25.86 -9.37 -3.14
C VAL A 67 -25.53 -10.86 -3.19
N ASP A 68 -26.15 -11.56 -4.13
CA ASP A 68 -25.97 -13.00 -4.30
C ASP A 68 -24.59 -13.40 -4.81
N ASP A 69 -24.15 -12.68 -5.84
CA ASP A 69 -22.92 -12.96 -6.57
C ASP A 69 -22.07 -11.69 -6.65
N LEU A 70 -21.23 -11.49 -5.63
CA LEU A 70 -20.35 -10.33 -5.53
C LEU A 70 -19.27 -10.35 -6.62
N ASP A 71 -18.82 -11.53 -7.04
CA ASP A 71 -17.78 -11.69 -8.05
C ASP A 71 -18.29 -11.22 -9.42
N ARG A 72 -19.46 -11.72 -9.83
CA ARG A 72 -20.11 -11.27 -11.06
C ARG A 72 -20.42 -9.78 -11.02
N LEU A 73 -20.93 -9.29 -9.89
CA LEU A 73 -21.22 -7.87 -9.72
C LEU A 73 -19.96 -7.01 -9.91
N ALA A 74 -18.83 -7.41 -9.33
CA ALA A 74 -17.57 -6.69 -9.46
C ALA A 74 -17.05 -6.71 -10.91
N ALA A 75 -17.04 -7.87 -11.58
CA ALA A 75 -16.61 -8.00 -12.97
C ALA A 75 -17.49 -7.19 -13.94
N ASP A 76 -18.81 -7.24 -13.76
CA ASP A 76 -19.80 -6.47 -14.53
C ASP A 76 -19.60 -4.97 -14.29
N GLN A 77 -19.33 -4.56 -13.04
CA GLN A 77 -19.09 -3.17 -12.68
C GLN A 77 -17.80 -2.62 -13.30
N LEU A 78 -16.69 -3.34 -13.17
CA LEU A 78 -15.40 -2.96 -13.76
C LEU A 78 -15.56 -2.76 -15.28
N SER A 79 -16.23 -3.72 -15.94
CA SER A 79 -16.51 -3.65 -17.38
C SER A 79 -17.44 -2.48 -17.74
N ARG A 80 -18.53 -2.29 -16.99
CA ARG A 80 -19.53 -1.22 -17.21
C ARG A 80 -18.90 0.16 -17.10
N LEU A 81 -18.03 0.36 -16.12
CA LEU A 81 -17.34 1.63 -15.90
C LEU A 81 -16.18 1.85 -16.86
N ARG A 82 -15.78 0.83 -17.60
CA ARG A 82 -14.55 0.85 -18.39
C ARG A 82 -13.34 1.24 -17.53
N LEU A 83 -13.32 0.74 -16.30
CA LEU A 83 -12.35 1.17 -15.31
C LEU A 83 -10.95 0.75 -15.76
N GLY A 84 -10.08 1.74 -16.00
CA GLY A 84 -8.75 1.51 -16.55
C GLY A 84 -8.55 2.15 -17.92
N GLU A 85 -9.59 2.43 -18.71
CA GLU A 85 -9.43 3.07 -20.03
C GLU A 85 -8.70 4.43 -19.93
N GLN A 86 -8.92 5.19 -18.86
CA GLN A 86 -8.21 6.45 -18.61
C GLN A 86 -6.70 6.30 -18.41
N THR A 87 -6.19 5.08 -18.22
CA THR A 87 -4.76 4.77 -18.13
C THR A 87 -4.16 4.51 -19.51
N GLY A 88 -4.94 4.63 -20.60
CA GLY A 88 -4.54 4.23 -21.95
C GLY A 88 -4.47 2.71 -22.16
N GLY A 89 -5.09 1.94 -21.27
CA GLY A 89 -5.08 0.48 -21.24
C GLY A 89 -6.24 -0.06 -20.40
N ALA A 90 -6.01 -1.17 -19.70
CA ALA A 90 -6.96 -1.84 -18.82
C ALA A 90 -6.43 -1.95 -17.38
N ARG A 91 -5.68 -0.95 -16.88
CA ARG A 91 -5.15 -0.93 -15.50
C ARG A 91 -6.20 -0.43 -14.50
N GLY A 92 -7.31 -1.18 -14.38
CA GLY A 92 -8.40 -0.93 -13.44
C GLY A 92 -8.24 -1.73 -12.14
N LEU A 93 -8.62 -1.14 -11.02
CA LEU A 93 -8.68 -1.80 -9.71
C LEU A 93 -10.01 -1.43 -9.04
N LEU A 94 -10.89 -2.41 -8.84
CA LEU A 94 -12.19 -2.22 -8.21
C LEU A 94 -12.25 -3.01 -6.92
N LEU A 95 -12.41 -2.32 -5.79
CA LEU A 95 -12.71 -2.94 -4.51
C LEU A 95 -14.19 -2.80 -4.22
N VAL A 96 -14.91 -3.92 -4.14
CA VAL A 96 -16.33 -3.97 -3.77
C VAL A 96 -16.48 -4.56 -2.38
N PHE A 97 -17.28 -3.90 -1.54
CA PHE A 97 -17.61 -4.37 -0.20
C PHE A 97 -19.12 -4.51 -0.03
N ASP A 98 -19.56 -5.70 0.38
CA ASP A 98 -20.93 -6.01 0.81
C ASP A 98 -20.95 -6.05 2.36
N PRO A 99 -21.45 -4.99 3.02
CA PRO A 99 -21.49 -4.95 4.48
C PRO A 99 -22.43 -5.98 5.10
N GLN A 100 -23.53 -6.31 4.43
CA GLN A 100 -24.58 -7.16 4.98
C GLN A 100 -24.17 -8.63 4.97
N ARG A 101 -23.49 -9.08 3.91
CA ARG A 101 -22.92 -10.43 3.84
C ARG A 101 -21.49 -10.51 4.35
N GLN A 102 -20.92 -9.37 4.71
CA GLN A 102 -19.54 -9.25 5.12
C GLN A 102 -18.63 -9.87 4.06
N GLN A 103 -18.70 -9.39 2.83
CA GLN A 103 -17.90 -9.91 1.72
C GLN A 103 -17.10 -8.79 1.09
N VAL A 104 -15.87 -9.11 0.70
CA VAL A 104 -15.00 -8.20 -0.03
C VAL A 104 -14.58 -8.87 -1.32
N ARG A 105 -14.50 -8.08 -2.39
CA ARG A 105 -14.00 -8.50 -3.68
C ARG A 105 -13.04 -7.45 -4.22
N LEU A 106 -11.83 -7.86 -4.59
CA LEU A 106 -10.87 -7.05 -5.32
C LEU A 106 -10.80 -7.54 -6.77
N GLU A 107 -11.41 -6.80 -7.68
CA GLU A 107 -11.40 -7.08 -9.11
C GLU A 107 -10.30 -6.27 -9.81
N VAL A 108 -9.52 -6.93 -10.65
CA VAL A 108 -8.41 -6.33 -11.40
C VAL A 108 -8.70 -6.33 -12.89
N GLY A 109 -8.31 -5.26 -13.57
CA GLY A 109 -8.34 -5.17 -15.02
C GLY A 109 -7.18 -5.93 -15.65
N TYR A 110 -7.35 -6.31 -16.91
CA TYR A 110 -6.48 -7.26 -17.62
C TYR A 110 -4.98 -6.92 -17.58
N ASP A 111 -4.62 -5.64 -17.71
CA ASP A 111 -3.21 -5.20 -17.70
C ASP A 111 -2.52 -5.37 -16.34
N LEU A 112 -3.29 -5.68 -15.28
CA LEU A 112 -2.78 -5.93 -13.93
C LEU A 112 -2.83 -7.41 -13.54
N GLU A 113 -3.54 -8.28 -14.26
CA GLU A 113 -3.70 -9.71 -13.90
C GLU A 113 -2.37 -10.46 -13.83
N ALA A 114 -1.44 -10.15 -14.74
CA ALA A 114 -0.10 -10.76 -14.76
C ALA A 114 0.74 -10.36 -13.53
N LEU A 115 0.46 -9.19 -12.93
CA LEU A 115 1.15 -8.68 -11.74
C LEU A 115 0.42 -9.08 -10.45
N LEU A 116 -0.90 -9.10 -10.50
CA LEU A 116 -1.83 -9.29 -9.39
C LEU A 116 -2.64 -10.57 -9.62
N THR A 117 -1.94 -11.70 -9.60
CA THR A 117 -2.55 -13.03 -9.82
C THR A 117 -3.71 -13.33 -8.86
N ASP A 118 -4.61 -14.24 -9.25
CA ASP A 118 -5.71 -14.73 -8.41
C ASP A 118 -5.24 -15.19 -7.03
N LEU A 119 -4.06 -15.82 -6.97
CA LEU A 119 -3.45 -16.26 -5.72
C LEU A 119 -3.10 -15.07 -4.82
N PHE A 120 -2.53 -14.01 -5.39
CA PHE A 120 -2.21 -12.78 -4.68
C PHE A 120 -3.50 -12.08 -4.21
N ILE A 121 -4.49 -11.93 -5.08
CA ILE A 121 -5.77 -11.29 -4.78
C ILE A 121 -6.51 -12.03 -3.66
N GLY A 122 -6.67 -13.35 -3.79
CA GLY A 122 -7.29 -14.15 -2.75
C GLY A 122 -6.53 -14.10 -1.41
N ARG A 123 -5.19 -13.95 -1.45
CA ARG A 123 -4.39 -13.72 -0.24
C ARG A 123 -4.70 -12.36 0.38
N ILE A 124 -4.77 -11.29 -0.42
CA ILE A 124 -5.14 -9.95 0.05
C ILE A 124 -6.52 -9.96 0.70
N GLU A 125 -7.51 -10.59 0.06
CA GLU A 125 -8.87 -10.65 0.62
C GLU A 125 -8.89 -11.37 1.99
N ARG A 126 -8.21 -12.51 2.10
CA ARG A 126 -8.15 -13.34 3.33
C ARG A 126 -7.27 -12.78 4.43
N GLU A 127 -6.06 -12.39 4.09
CA GLU A 127 -5.03 -12.08 5.06
C GLU A 127 -4.94 -10.59 5.34
N GLN A 128 -5.37 -9.72 4.42
CA GLN A 128 -5.32 -8.27 4.57
C GLN A 128 -6.69 -7.68 4.89
N MET A 129 -7.71 -7.87 4.04
CA MET A 129 -9.00 -7.18 4.21
C MET A 129 -9.82 -7.75 5.38
N ALA A 130 -9.85 -9.08 5.53
CA ALA A 130 -10.65 -9.73 6.55
C ALA A 130 -10.32 -9.28 8.00
N PRO A 131 -9.04 -9.20 8.42
CA PRO A 131 -8.71 -8.74 9.77
C PRO A 131 -9.09 -7.28 10.03
N PHE A 132 -8.91 -6.39 9.05
CA PHE A 132 -9.29 -4.98 9.19
C PHE A 132 -10.80 -4.81 9.32
N TYR A 133 -11.57 -5.59 8.56
CA TYR A 133 -13.01 -5.63 8.69
C TYR A 133 -13.44 -6.11 10.09
N ALA A 134 -12.87 -7.22 10.57
CA ALA A 134 -13.14 -7.76 11.90
C ALA A 134 -12.85 -6.77 13.04
N ALA A 135 -11.89 -5.86 12.83
CA ALA A 135 -11.54 -4.80 13.77
C ALA A 135 -12.39 -3.51 13.62
N GLY A 136 -13.37 -3.47 12.70
CA GLY A 136 -14.17 -2.28 12.42
C GLY A 136 -13.40 -1.16 11.70
N ARG A 137 -12.29 -1.50 11.04
CA ARG A 137 -11.33 -0.57 10.41
C ARG A 137 -11.31 -0.69 8.89
N LEU A 138 -12.49 -0.63 8.26
CA LEU A 138 -12.66 -0.86 6.83
C LEU A 138 -11.82 0.10 5.97
N ALA A 139 -11.87 1.40 6.26
CA ALA A 139 -11.15 2.41 5.49
C ALA A 139 -9.63 2.18 5.53
N GLU A 140 -9.08 1.91 6.71
CA GLU A 140 -7.67 1.59 6.88
C GLU A 140 -7.28 0.27 6.20
N GLY A 141 -8.18 -0.72 6.19
CA GLY A 141 -7.98 -1.97 5.45
C GLY A 141 -7.85 -1.75 3.95
N ILE A 142 -8.68 -0.87 3.38
CA ILE A 142 -8.61 -0.48 1.97
C ILE A 142 -7.30 0.26 1.69
N GLU A 143 -6.97 1.28 2.50
CA GLU A 143 -5.75 2.07 2.34
C GLU A 143 -4.51 1.18 2.33
N ALA A 144 -4.40 0.26 3.30
CA ALA A 144 -3.29 -0.68 3.43
C ALA A 144 -3.28 -1.77 2.34
N THR A 145 -4.45 -2.16 1.81
CA THR A 145 -4.53 -3.08 0.65
C THR A 145 -3.96 -2.45 -0.60
N VAL A 146 -4.26 -1.18 -0.85
CA VAL A 146 -3.72 -0.44 -2.00
C VAL A 146 -2.20 -0.35 -1.92
N GLU A 147 -1.62 -0.17 -0.72
CA GLU A 147 -0.16 -0.19 -0.54
C GLU A 147 0.46 -1.53 -0.94
N LEU A 148 -0.15 -2.66 -0.55
CA LEU A 148 0.35 -3.99 -0.95
C LEU A 148 0.25 -4.21 -2.46
N VAL A 149 -0.84 -3.74 -3.08
CA VAL A 149 -1.03 -3.81 -4.54
C VAL A 149 0.03 -2.98 -5.26
N VAL A 150 0.27 -1.74 -4.84
CA VAL A 150 1.33 -0.88 -5.40
C VAL A 150 2.70 -1.54 -5.28
N GLY A 151 3.01 -2.13 -4.11
CA GLY A 151 4.26 -2.82 -3.88
C GLY A 151 4.46 -4.00 -4.84
N ALA A 152 3.41 -4.80 -5.04
CA ALA A 152 3.44 -5.93 -5.96
C ALA A 152 3.62 -5.51 -7.42
N VAL A 153 2.97 -4.41 -7.84
CA VAL A 153 3.13 -3.83 -9.18
C VAL A 153 4.57 -3.36 -9.39
N LEU A 154 5.09 -2.51 -8.50
CA LEU A 154 6.42 -1.93 -8.62
C LEU A 154 7.55 -2.97 -8.59
N ALA A 155 7.37 -4.07 -7.84
CA ALA A 155 8.37 -5.14 -7.78
C ALA A 155 8.49 -5.93 -9.09
N GLN A 156 7.45 -5.91 -9.93
CA GLN A 156 7.32 -6.74 -11.13
C GLN A 156 7.21 -5.92 -12.42
N GLU A 157 7.18 -4.59 -12.34
CA GLU A 157 6.95 -3.71 -13.49
C GLU A 157 8.06 -3.81 -14.54
N ASP A 158 9.31 -4.06 -14.12
CA ASP A 158 10.45 -4.33 -15.02
C ASP A 158 10.34 -5.68 -15.75
N ALA A 159 9.45 -6.59 -15.31
CA ALA A 159 9.26 -7.92 -15.88
C ALA A 159 8.12 -8.00 -16.91
N LEU A 160 7.33 -6.92 -17.09
CA LEU A 160 6.26 -6.90 -18.07
C LEU A 160 6.79 -6.57 -19.47
N PRO A 161 6.43 -7.35 -20.52
CA PRO A 161 6.67 -6.93 -21.88
C PRO A 161 5.89 -5.64 -22.20
N ASP A 162 6.53 -4.74 -22.94
CA ASP A 162 5.99 -3.44 -23.34
C ASP A 162 4.85 -3.61 -24.38
N ARG A 163 3.69 -4.11 -23.94
CA ARG A 163 2.51 -4.29 -24.79
C ARG A 163 1.21 -4.17 -23.97
N PRO A 164 0.40 -3.12 -24.17
CA PRO A 164 -0.98 -3.15 -23.70
C PRO A 164 -1.70 -4.27 -24.44
N ALA A 165 -2.27 -5.21 -23.71
CA ALA A 165 -3.00 -6.31 -24.32
C ALA A 165 -4.42 -5.85 -24.67
N VAL A 166 -4.55 -5.05 -25.73
CA VAL A 166 -5.86 -4.73 -26.29
C VAL A 166 -6.34 -5.94 -27.11
N ARG A 167 -7.24 -6.73 -26.54
CA ARG A 167 -8.10 -7.63 -27.33
C ARG A 167 -9.50 -7.03 -27.41
N ASN A 168 -10.01 -6.90 -28.63
CA ASN A 168 -11.40 -6.51 -28.89
C ASN A 168 -12.35 -7.51 -28.21
N GLY A 169 -12.94 -7.09 -27.10
CA GLY A 169 -13.93 -7.86 -26.34
C GLY A 169 -14.56 -6.98 -25.27
N THR A 170 -15.85 -7.15 -25.02
CA THR A 170 -16.67 -6.36 -24.08
C THR A 170 -16.37 -6.62 -22.60
N THR A 171 -15.30 -7.35 -22.29
CA THR A 171 -14.93 -7.84 -20.96
C THR A 171 -13.55 -7.31 -20.59
N LEU A 172 -13.45 -6.51 -19.52
CA LEU A 172 -12.22 -5.82 -19.10
C LEU A 172 -11.48 -6.52 -17.94
N SER A 173 -11.98 -7.68 -17.51
CA SER A 173 -11.37 -8.57 -16.51
C SER A 173 -11.68 -10.03 -16.83
N GLY A 174 -10.78 -10.94 -16.49
CA GLY A 174 -10.93 -12.38 -16.58
C GLY A 174 -11.71 -13.04 -15.43
N GLY A 175 -12.15 -12.27 -14.42
CA GLY A 175 -12.88 -12.78 -13.25
C GLY A 175 -11.98 -13.45 -12.19
N GLY A 176 -10.67 -13.20 -12.27
CA GLY A 176 -9.63 -13.82 -11.45
C GLY A 176 -9.57 -13.26 -10.02
N GLY A 177 -10.33 -13.87 -9.11
CA GLY A 177 -10.28 -13.55 -7.68
C GLY A 177 -11.06 -14.58 -6.88
N ALA A 178 -10.75 -14.74 -5.60
CA ALA A 178 -11.33 -15.79 -4.77
C ALA A 178 -12.26 -15.19 -3.72
N ARG A 179 -13.58 -15.29 -3.93
CA ARG A 179 -14.60 -14.82 -2.98
C ARG A 179 -14.32 -15.28 -1.55
N LEU A 180 -14.35 -14.33 -0.62
CA LEU A 180 -14.24 -14.62 0.80
C LEU A 180 -15.48 -14.13 1.56
N ALA A 181 -16.16 -15.06 2.24
CA ALA A 181 -17.07 -14.71 3.32
C ALA A 181 -16.24 -14.31 4.55
N LEU A 182 -16.45 -13.09 5.06
CA LEU A 182 -15.78 -12.58 6.26
C LEU A 182 -16.49 -13.02 7.55
N GLU A 183 -17.64 -13.69 7.44
CA GLU A 183 -18.36 -14.27 8.58
C GLU A 183 -17.45 -15.25 9.34
N GLY A 184 -17.19 -14.97 10.61
CA GLY A 184 -16.29 -15.76 11.45
C GLY A 184 -14.81 -15.36 11.39
N ALA A 185 -14.45 -14.32 10.63
CA ALA A 185 -13.19 -13.59 10.85
C ALA A 185 -13.27 -12.91 12.22
N ALA A 186 -12.96 -13.63 13.29
CA ALA A 186 -12.79 -13.03 14.60
C ALA A 186 -11.62 -12.04 14.51
N ALA A 187 -11.74 -10.87 15.14
CA ALA A 187 -10.56 -10.11 15.50
C ALA A 187 -9.64 -11.10 16.24
N ARG A 188 -8.49 -11.44 15.66
CA ARG A 188 -7.59 -12.39 16.33
C ARG A 188 -7.27 -11.77 17.69
N PRO A 189 -7.52 -12.48 18.80
CA PRO A 189 -7.15 -11.97 20.12
C PRO A 189 -5.66 -11.61 20.07
N GLU A 190 -5.31 -10.55 20.79
CA GLU A 190 -3.93 -10.06 20.90
C GLU A 190 -3.02 -11.26 21.22
N GLU A 191 -2.11 -11.59 20.29
CA GLU A 191 -1.33 -12.82 20.37
C GLU A 191 -0.44 -12.75 21.60
N THR A 192 -0.78 -13.52 22.63
CA THR A 192 -0.01 -13.52 23.87
C THR A 192 0.87 -14.76 23.95
N LEU A 193 2.17 -14.60 23.71
CA LEU A 193 3.16 -15.66 23.96
C LEU A 193 3.41 -15.85 25.45
N ASP A 194 3.72 -17.09 25.83
CA ASP A 194 4.14 -17.42 27.19
C ASP A 194 5.57 -16.92 27.49
N VAL A 195 5.96 -16.99 28.76
CA VAL A 195 7.27 -16.49 29.22
C VAL A 195 8.44 -17.23 28.56
N ALA A 196 8.30 -18.53 28.29
CA ALA A 196 9.36 -19.35 27.73
C ALA A 196 9.59 -19.04 26.24
N ASP A 197 8.52 -18.76 25.50
CA ASP A 197 8.58 -18.34 24.11
C ASP A 197 9.06 -16.90 23.99
N LEU A 198 8.65 -15.99 24.89
CA LEU A 198 9.18 -14.62 24.94
C LEU A 198 10.69 -14.57 25.21
N ALA A 199 11.22 -15.54 25.95
CA ALA A 199 12.65 -15.64 26.23
C ALA A 199 13.51 -15.85 24.96
N ARG A 200 12.92 -16.32 23.86
CA ARG A 200 13.61 -16.49 22.57
C ARG A 200 13.79 -15.18 21.81
N TYR A 201 12.95 -14.18 22.09
CA TYR A 201 12.89 -12.92 21.35
C TYR A 201 13.49 -11.76 22.16
N GLN A 202 14.69 -11.97 22.70
CA GLN A 202 15.41 -10.96 23.48
C GLN A 202 16.17 -9.97 22.58
N PRO A 203 16.43 -8.74 23.07
CA PRO A 203 17.36 -7.82 22.42
C PRO A 203 18.71 -8.51 22.15
N GLN A 204 19.33 -8.24 21.00
CA GLN A 204 20.57 -8.92 20.60
C GLN A 204 21.81 -8.04 20.78
N PRO A 205 23.02 -8.63 20.89
CA PRO A 205 24.25 -7.88 21.09
C PRO A 205 24.54 -6.83 20.01
N THR A 206 24.17 -7.10 18.76
CA THR A 206 24.32 -6.16 17.64
C THR A 206 22.98 -5.76 17.01
N PRO A 207 22.92 -4.61 16.29
CA PRO A 207 21.71 -4.22 15.58
C PRO A 207 21.29 -5.24 14.52
N LEU A 208 22.26 -5.79 13.78
CA LEU A 208 21.97 -6.73 12.70
C LEU A 208 21.45 -8.07 13.21
N GLU A 209 21.96 -8.58 14.34
CA GLU A 209 21.38 -9.76 15.00
C GLU A 209 19.95 -9.50 15.49
N SER A 210 19.65 -8.29 15.96
CA SER A 210 18.29 -7.92 16.38
C SER A 210 17.32 -7.91 15.18
N LEU A 211 17.78 -7.41 14.03
CA LEU A 211 17.01 -7.46 12.80
C LEU A 211 16.88 -8.90 12.25
N ALA A 212 17.90 -9.74 12.41
CA ALA A 212 17.85 -11.16 12.05
C ALA A 212 16.79 -11.90 12.90
N LEU A 213 16.76 -11.64 14.21
CA LEU A 213 15.73 -12.20 15.09
C LEU A 213 14.33 -11.71 14.72
N TYR A 214 14.20 -10.45 14.30
CA TYR A 214 12.92 -9.97 13.76
C TYR A 214 12.52 -10.65 12.46
N LEU A 215 13.48 -11.00 11.59
CA LEU A 215 13.18 -11.79 10.40
C LEU A 215 12.63 -13.18 10.77
N GLU A 216 13.09 -13.79 11.87
CA GLU A 216 12.51 -15.02 12.41
C GLU A 216 11.07 -14.81 12.93
N VAL A 217 10.80 -13.70 13.62
CA VAL A 217 9.44 -13.30 14.03
C VAL A 217 8.51 -13.23 12.82
N LEU A 218 8.96 -12.59 11.74
CA LEU A 218 8.19 -12.47 10.49
C LEU A 218 7.93 -13.83 9.84
N ARG A 219 8.94 -14.70 9.77
CA ARG A 219 8.83 -16.06 9.22
C ARG A 219 7.87 -16.93 10.04
N ALA A 220 7.88 -16.77 11.36
CA ALA A 220 7.01 -17.48 12.30
C ALA A 220 5.59 -16.89 12.38
N ARG A 221 5.33 -15.75 11.71
CA ARG A 221 4.04 -15.02 11.74
C ARG A 221 3.59 -14.61 13.14
N ILE A 222 4.56 -14.34 14.02
CA ILE A 222 4.30 -13.92 15.40
C ILE A 222 3.92 -12.45 15.42
N LYS A 223 2.78 -12.13 16.04
CA LYS A 223 2.22 -10.77 16.16
C LYS A 223 2.11 -10.30 17.61
N ALA A 224 2.84 -10.95 18.51
CA ALA A 224 2.86 -10.63 19.92
C ALA A 224 3.46 -9.23 20.17
N PRO A 225 2.70 -8.25 20.70
CA PRO A 225 3.22 -6.91 20.94
C PRO A 225 4.26 -6.87 22.06
N GLN A 226 4.22 -7.82 22.99
CA GLN A 226 5.05 -7.87 24.19
C GLN A 226 6.46 -8.44 23.98
N LEU A 227 6.89 -8.67 22.73
CA LEU A 227 8.22 -9.21 22.43
C LEU A 227 9.32 -8.32 23.03
N PRO A 228 10.24 -8.88 23.85
CA PRO A 228 11.32 -8.12 24.48
C PRO A 228 12.24 -7.40 23.47
N LEU A 229 12.35 -7.94 22.25
CA LEU A 229 13.03 -7.36 21.09
C LEU A 229 12.53 -5.96 20.73
N TYR A 230 11.29 -5.61 21.06
CA TYR A 230 10.70 -4.32 20.75
C TYR A 230 10.95 -3.30 21.87
N SER A 231 11.14 -2.04 21.48
CA SER A 231 11.17 -0.91 22.41
C SER A 231 9.84 -0.81 23.17
N PRO A 232 9.81 -0.28 24.41
CA PRO A 232 8.56 -0.14 25.16
C PRO A 232 7.44 0.55 24.38
N SER A 233 7.76 1.67 23.71
CA SER A 233 6.83 2.38 22.83
C SER A 233 6.33 1.56 21.65
N SER A 234 7.15 0.65 21.11
CA SER A 234 6.72 -0.26 20.03
C SER A 234 5.78 -1.35 20.52
N ARG A 235 5.90 -1.79 21.77
CA ARG A 235 4.94 -2.74 22.38
C ARG A 235 3.58 -2.08 22.54
N ASP A 236 3.55 -0.86 23.07
CA ASP A 236 2.32 -0.05 23.17
C ASP A 236 1.70 0.21 21.79
N PHE A 237 2.54 0.50 20.80
CA PHE A 237 2.10 0.68 19.41
C PHE A 237 1.43 -0.59 18.86
N PHE A 238 2.10 -1.74 18.93
CA PHE A 238 1.55 -2.98 18.38
C PHE A 238 0.36 -3.54 19.18
N ALA A 239 0.21 -3.17 20.46
CA ALA A 239 -0.97 -3.52 21.25
C ALA A 239 -2.26 -2.88 20.69
N SER A 240 -2.13 -1.73 20.03
CA SER A 240 -3.25 -1.00 19.40
C SER A 240 -3.27 -1.11 17.87
N TRP A 241 -2.17 -1.53 17.26
CA TRP A 241 -2.02 -1.56 15.81
C TRP A 241 -2.19 -2.96 15.24
N LEU A 242 -3.21 -3.11 14.39
CA LEU A 242 -3.45 -4.35 13.65
C LEU A 242 -2.37 -4.58 12.59
N VAL A 243 -1.61 -5.67 12.74
CA VAL A 243 -0.68 -6.17 11.74
C VAL A 243 -1.24 -7.44 11.10
N THR A 244 -1.28 -7.48 9.77
CA THR A 244 -1.81 -8.62 9.01
C THR A 244 -0.73 -9.61 8.61
N ASP A 245 -1.14 -10.85 8.28
CA ASP A 245 -0.21 -11.86 7.73
C ASP A 245 0.37 -11.37 6.39
N ALA A 246 -0.44 -10.69 5.57
CA ALA A 246 -0.01 -10.11 4.30
C ALA A 246 1.05 -9.01 4.47
N GLN A 247 0.89 -8.13 5.47
CA GLN A 247 1.87 -7.11 5.81
C GLN A 247 3.18 -7.72 6.32
N GLN A 248 3.12 -8.74 7.18
CA GLN A 248 4.33 -9.45 7.63
C GLN A 248 5.03 -10.17 6.48
N ALA A 249 4.27 -10.80 5.57
CA ALA A 249 4.82 -11.45 4.39
C ALA A 249 5.54 -10.47 3.48
N ASN A 250 4.96 -9.28 3.27
CA ASN A 250 5.59 -8.22 2.48
C ASN A 250 6.87 -7.70 3.15
N ALA A 251 6.83 -7.42 4.45
CA ALA A 251 8.01 -6.99 5.20
C ALA A 251 9.13 -8.04 5.17
N GLN A 252 8.77 -9.33 5.29
CA GLN A 252 9.71 -10.44 5.19
C GLN A 252 10.38 -10.48 3.82
N ALA A 253 9.58 -10.46 2.74
CA ALA A 253 10.09 -10.55 1.37
C ALA A 253 11.03 -9.38 1.04
N LEU A 254 10.68 -8.15 1.44
CA LEU A 254 11.54 -6.98 1.27
C LEU A 254 12.86 -7.12 2.03
N LEU A 255 12.81 -7.57 3.29
CA LEU A 255 13.99 -7.74 4.10
C LEU A 255 14.90 -8.86 3.58
N GLU A 256 14.34 -9.99 3.13
CA GLU A 256 15.10 -11.10 2.54
C GLU A 256 15.75 -10.71 1.22
N ALA A 257 15.04 -10.00 0.35
CA ALA A 257 15.54 -9.56 -0.94
C ALA A 257 16.72 -8.57 -0.82
N HIS A 258 16.71 -7.73 0.22
CA HIS A 258 17.68 -6.63 0.38
C HIS A 258 18.62 -6.80 1.57
N TRP A 259 18.63 -7.98 2.21
CA TRP A 259 19.44 -8.26 3.39
C TRP A 259 20.92 -7.94 3.19
N ALA A 260 21.49 -8.35 2.06
CA ALA A 260 22.90 -8.17 1.76
C ALA A 260 23.30 -6.69 1.53
N GLU A 261 22.33 -5.81 1.29
CA GLU A 261 22.55 -4.38 1.06
C GLU A 261 22.43 -3.56 2.36
N ALA A 262 22.14 -4.20 3.50
CA ALA A 262 21.92 -3.52 4.78
C ALA A 262 23.22 -2.91 5.34
N GLU A 263 23.16 -1.63 5.71
CA GLU A 263 24.25 -0.88 6.31
C GLU A 263 23.88 -0.44 7.74
N VAL A 264 24.72 -0.78 8.71
CA VAL A 264 24.53 -0.40 10.12
C VAL A 264 25.28 0.89 10.43
N ARG A 265 24.55 1.90 10.93
CA ARG A 265 25.12 3.15 11.49
C ARG A 265 24.77 3.23 12.97
N THR A 266 25.77 3.37 13.83
CA THR A 266 25.59 3.54 15.28
C THR A 266 26.04 4.93 15.71
N GLY A 267 25.43 5.47 16.76
CA GLY A 267 25.73 6.80 17.27
C GLY A 267 25.26 6.98 18.70
N THR A 268 25.87 7.93 19.42
CA THR A 268 25.39 8.34 20.74
C THR A 268 24.80 9.75 20.62
N VAL A 269 23.54 9.90 21.00
CA VAL A 269 22.81 11.16 20.94
C VAL A 269 22.12 11.37 22.28
N GLN A 270 22.36 12.51 22.94
CA GLN A 270 21.76 12.83 24.24
C GLN A 270 21.95 11.74 25.31
N HIS A 271 23.13 11.10 25.34
CA HIS A 271 23.48 9.96 26.21
C HIS A 271 22.77 8.63 25.87
N GLU A 272 21.97 8.58 24.82
CA GLU A 272 21.38 7.35 24.32
C GLU A 272 22.22 6.77 23.18
N GLN A 273 22.49 5.46 23.23
CA GLN A 273 23.07 4.75 22.10
C GLN A 273 21.97 4.32 21.13
N LEU A 274 22.08 4.77 19.89
CA LEU A 274 21.12 4.56 18.81
C LEU A 274 21.80 3.84 17.64
N ALA A 275 21.01 3.08 16.90
CA ALA A 275 21.43 2.49 15.65
C ALA A 275 20.36 2.67 14.58
N VAL A 276 20.82 2.74 13.34
CA VAL A 276 19.99 2.74 12.15
C VAL A 276 20.54 1.68 11.21
N ILE A 277 19.68 0.78 10.77
CA ILE A 277 19.98 -0.14 9.69
C ILE A 277 19.29 0.43 8.46
N ARG A 278 20.08 0.92 7.50
CA ARG A 278 19.58 1.56 6.28
C ARG A 278 19.99 0.77 5.05
N PHE A 279 19.23 0.94 3.98
CA PHE A 279 19.49 0.33 2.68
C PHE A 279 20.02 1.41 1.71
N PRO A 280 20.58 1.04 0.55
CA PRO A 280 21.07 2.01 -0.42
C PRO A 280 19.99 3.05 -0.76
N VAL A 281 20.39 4.32 -0.90
CA VAL A 281 19.45 5.42 -1.15
C VAL A 281 18.64 5.27 -2.44
N THR A 282 19.12 4.46 -3.38
CA THR A 282 18.40 4.06 -4.60
C THR A 282 17.23 3.11 -4.32
N ARG A 283 17.26 2.36 -3.21
CA ARG A 283 16.21 1.42 -2.76
C ARG A 283 15.19 2.11 -1.87
N ARG A 284 14.50 3.12 -2.41
CA ARG A 284 13.50 3.90 -1.65
C ARG A 284 12.27 3.11 -1.21
N GLY A 285 12.06 1.89 -1.69
CA GLY A 285 11.05 0.95 -1.17
C GLY A 285 11.42 0.32 0.18
N CYS A 286 12.71 0.36 0.57
CA CYS A 286 13.21 -0.26 1.79
C CYS A 286 13.49 0.81 2.84
N ALA A 287 12.55 0.98 3.78
CA ALA A 287 12.71 1.91 4.88
C ALA A 287 13.81 1.47 5.86
N PRO A 288 14.50 2.42 6.52
CA PRO A 288 15.47 2.10 7.54
C PRO A 288 14.80 1.57 8.82
N TYR A 289 15.47 0.64 9.50
CA TYR A 289 15.08 0.18 10.83
C TYR A 289 15.79 1.02 11.89
N LEU A 290 15.02 1.51 12.86
CA LEU A 290 15.53 2.33 13.96
C LEU A 290 15.65 1.48 15.22
N LEU A 291 16.78 1.57 15.91
CA LEU A 291 17.08 0.77 17.09
C LEU A 291 17.63 1.59 18.24
N ARG A 292 17.33 1.13 19.46
CA ARG A 292 17.80 1.71 20.72
C ARG A 292 18.57 0.67 21.52
N ARG A 293 19.69 1.08 22.13
CA ARG A 293 20.46 0.23 23.03
C ARG A 293 19.81 0.23 24.42
N VAL A 294 19.63 -0.96 24.97
CA VAL A 294 19.32 -1.19 26.39
C VAL A 294 20.38 -2.11 27.00
N ALA A 295 20.35 -2.31 28.32
CA ALA A 295 21.30 -3.18 29.00
C ALA A 295 21.35 -4.61 28.42
N ALA A 296 20.20 -5.12 27.99
CA ALA A 296 20.06 -6.47 27.41
C ALA A 296 20.50 -6.57 25.94
N GLY A 297 20.72 -5.46 25.22
CA GLY A 297 21.05 -5.49 23.79
C GLY A 297 20.36 -4.38 22.99
N TRP A 298 20.19 -4.59 21.69
CA TRP A 298 19.50 -3.67 20.80
C TRP A 298 18.02 -4.03 20.63
N GLN A 299 17.16 -3.04 20.75
CA GLN A 299 15.72 -3.16 20.52
C GLN A 299 15.30 -2.43 19.24
N LEU A 300 14.33 -3.00 18.53
CA LEU A 300 13.69 -2.34 17.37
C LEU A 300 12.65 -1.33 17.85
N ASP A 301 12.66 -0.14 17.23
CA ASP A 301 11.78 0.97 17.57
C ASP A 301 10.82 1.32 16.43
N PHE A 302 9.85 0.43 16.20
CA PHE A 302 8.79 0.60 15.22
C PHE A 302 7.89 1.81 15.51
N ALA A 303 7.69 2.16 16.77
CA ALA A 303 6.96 3.38 17.13
C ALA A 303 7.68 4.63 16.59
N ALA A 304 9.00 4.72 16.75
CA ALA A 304 9.78 5.80 16.14
C ALA A 304 9.74 5.74 14.62
N MET A 305 9.83 4.55 14.01
CA MET A 305 9.70 4.39 12.56
C MET A 305 8.36 4.95 12.07
N HIS A 306 7.25 4.59 12.72
CA HIS A 306 5.91 5.06 12.38
C HIS A 306 5.78 6.60 12.49
N GLN A 307 6.36 7.19 13.54
CA GLN A 307 6.31 8.64 13.78
C GLN A 307 7.18 9.45 12.83
N LEU A 308 8.33 8.90 12.42
CA LEU A 308 9.35 9.64 11.66
C LEU A 308 9.30 9.35 10.16
N LEU A 309 8.83 8.16 9.77
CA LEU A 309 8.81 7.72 8.38
C LEU A 309 7.38 7.75 7.85
N GLY A 310 7.25 8.17 6.60
CA GLY A 310 6.04 8.02 5.81
C GLY A 310 6.34 7.31 4.52
N PHE A 311 5.31 6.83 3.84
CA PHE A 311 5.43 6.27 2.50
C PHE A 311 4.50 7.05 1.57
N ASN A 312 4.94 7.28 0.35
CA ASN A 312 4.07 7.82 -0.69
C ASN A 312 3.30 6.68 -1.40
N HIS A 313 2.44 7.05 -2.33
CA HIS A 313 1.69 6.16 -3.24
C HIS A 313 2.57 5.33 -4.20
N ASN A 314 3.89 5.50 -4.15
CA ASN A 314 4.92 4.74 -4.88
C ASN A 314 5.62 3.75 -3.92
N ASN A 315 5.12 3.58 -2.70
CA ASN A 315 5.79 2.87 -1.59
C ASN A 315 7.23 3.33 -1.35
N GLN A 316 7.55 4.58 -1.70
CA GLN A 316 8.84 5.17 -1.40
C GLN A 316 8.77 5.85 -0.04
N TRP A 317 9.69 5.48 0.85
CA TRP A 317 9.75 6.08 2.15
C TRP A 317 10.30 7.52 2.07
N PHE A 318 9.77 8.37 2.92
CA PHE A 318 10.24 9.73 3.15
C PHE A 318 10.26 10.01 4.64
N MET A 319 11.03 11.02 5.02
CA MET A 319 11.14 11.45 6.40
C MET A 319 10.14 12.57 6.66
N ARG A 320 9.22 12.34 7.61
CA ARG A 320 8.17 13.31 7.97
C ARG A 320 8.74 14.59 8.57
N ARG A 321 9.85 14.46 9.30
CA ARG A 321 10.56 15.54 9.99
C ARG A 321 12.01 15.13 10.20
N GLN A 322 12.95 16.07 10.18
CA GLN A 322 14.40 15.79 10.29
C GLN A 322 14.99 16.24 11.65
N ASP A 323 14.19 16.84 12.53
CA ASP A 323 14.58 17.26 13.87
C ASP A 323 14.38 16.09 14.88
N HIS A 324 15.21 15.06 14.73
CA HIS A 324 15.19 13.89 15.62
C HIS A 324 16.56 13.22 15.79
N ALA A 325 16.68 12.38 16.82
CA ALA A 325 17.94 11.79 17.23
C ALA A 325 18.58 10.87 16.17
N PHE A 326 17.79 10.16 15.36
CA PHE A 326 18.31 9.23 14.35
C PHE A 326 19.00 9.87 13.13
N MET A 327 19.00 11.21 12.99
CA MET A 327 19.61 11.87 11.83
C MET A 327 21.13 11.71 11.71
N PHE A 328 21.81 11.28 12.76
CA PHE A 328 23.25 10.98 12.69
C PHE A 328 23.58 9.95 11.60
N ALA A 329 22.65 9.05 11.29
CA ALA A 329 22.83 7.95 10.35
C ALA A 329 22.63 8.34 8.88
N PHE A 330 22.30 9.59 8.57
CA PHE A 330 21.99 10.03 7.20
C PHE A 330 22.77 11.28 6.78
N ARG A 331 23.89 11.57 7.46
CA ARG A 331 24.69 12.80 7.22
C ARG A 331 25.33 12.86 5.83
N ASP A 332 25.50 11.70 5.20
CA ASP A 332 26.02 11.50 3.86
C ASP A 332 24.91 11.47 2.79
N TRP A 333 23.65 11.70 3.17
CA TRP A 333 22.51 11.82 2.25
C TRP A 333 21.93 13.24 2.29
N ARG A 334 21.20 13.61 1.24
CA ARG A 334 20.39 14.84 1.21
C ARG A 334 18.91 14.48 1.23
N PHE A 335 18.09 15.29 1.89
CA PHE A 335 16.64 15.13 1.88
C PHE A 335 16.00 16.31 1.14
N ASP A 336 15.07 16.04 0.24
CA ASP A 336 14.33 17.11 -0.45
C ASP A 336 13.26 17.75 0.46
N ARG A 337 12.52 18.72 -0.08
CA ARG A 337 11.48 19.44 0.67
C ARG A 337 10.32 18.54 1.11
N GLN A 338 10.13 17.41 0.43
CA GLN A 338 9.12 16.41 0.77
C GLN A 338 9.67 15.32 1.69
N GLY A 339 10.95 15.40 2.05
CA GLY A 339 11.63 14.46 2.94
C GLY A 339 12.11 13.19 2.26
N PHE A 340 12.14 13.10 0.92
CA PHE A 340 12.72 11.92 0.26
C PHE A 340 14.24 11.96 0.33
N PRO A 341 14.91 10.82 0.59
CA PRO A 341 16.35 10.73 0.59
C PRO A 341 16.91 10.69 -0.84
N HIS A 342 18.07 11.31 -1.04
CA HIS A 342 18.86 11.27 -2.26
C HIS A 342 20.34 11.13 -1.89
N ALA A 343 21.15 10.57 -2.80
CA ALA A 343 22.60 10.55 -2.64
C ALA A 343 23.15 11.97 -2.44
N ALA A 344 24.14 12.15 -1.57
CA ALA A 344 24.90 13.40 -1.56
C ALA A 344 25.61 13.59 -2.92
N PRO A 345 25.71 14.84 -3.42
CA PRO A 345 26.41 15.14 -4.67
C PRO A 345 27.90 14.82 -4.61
#